data_AF-A0A3C0JCQ3-F1
#
_entry.id   AF-A0A3C0JCQ3-F1
#
_cell.length_a   1.000
_cell.length_b   1.000
_cell.length_c   1.000
_cell.angle_alpha   90.00
_cell.angle_beta   90.00
_cell.angle_gamma   90.00
#
_symmetry.space_group_name_H-M   'P 1'
#
loop_
_entity.id
_entity.type
_entity.pdbx_description
1 polymer ?
#
loop_
_entity_poly.entity_id
_entity_poly.type
_entity_poly.pdbx_seq_one_letter_code
_entity_poly.pdbx_strand_id
1 'polypeptide(L)'
;MSAPEPRRLAPLSSLIFASRWLQLPLYLGLIVAQGVYVFLFGKELWHLIHDAPGMGEQQIMLIVLGLIDVVMISNLLVMVIVGGYETFVSRLNLDDHPDQPEWLSHVNASVLKVKLAMAIIGISSIHLLKTFIAAGTLGGLPFCPPELVANAAANIGQARCTALTQQGVLWQTIIHVVFILSAIGIAWTDRIMNGAHPTAREDRLAEH
;
A
#
# COMPACT_ATOMS: atom_id res chain seq x y z
N MET A 1 -16.21 55.03 -21.52
CA MET A 1 -16.73 53.66 -21.32
C MET A 1 -15.86 52.72 -22.14
N SER A 2 -14.82 52.16 -21.54
CA SER A 2 -13.94 51.17 -22.18
C SER A 2 -14.47 49.76 -21.85
N ALA A 3 -14.80 48.98 -22.87
CA ALA A 3 -15.25 47.60 -22.71
C ALA A 3 -14.08 46.70 -22.26
N PRO A 4 -14.29 45.69 -21.39
CA PRO A 4 -13.22 44.79 -20.96
C PRO A 4 -12.90 43.76 -22.06
N GLU A 5 -11.61 43.58 -22.34
CA GLU A 5 -11.10 42.54 -23.25
C GLU A 5 -11.33 41.13 -22.66
N PRO A 6 -11.82 40.14 -23.44
CA PRO A 6 -11.94 38.77 -22.96
C PRO A 6 -10.55 38.11 -22.92
N ARG A 7 -10.02 37.90 -21.70
CA ARG A 7 -8.81 37.08 -21.48
C ARG A 7 -9.05 35.67 -22.02
N ARG A 8 -8.40 35.33 -23.13
CA ARG A 8 -8.31 33.94 -23.63
C ARG A 8 -7.54 33.12 -22.59
N LEU A 9 -8.23 32.19 -21.93
CA LEU A 9 -7.60 31.22 -21.04
C LEU A 9 -6.61 30.38 -21.86
N ALA A 10 -5.33 30.39 -21.48
CA ALA A 10 -4.30 29.63 -22.17
C ALA A 10 -4.69 28.13 -22.20
N PRO A 11 -4.52 27.42 -23.33
CA PRO A 11 -4.94 26.03 -23.49
C PRO A 11 -4.33 25.08 -22.45
N LEU A 12 -3.15 25.44 -21.92
CA LEU A 12 -2.48 24.73 -20.84
C LEU A 12 -3.28 24.75 -19.51
N SER A 13 -3.95 25.87 -19.21
CA SER A 13 -4.79 26.02 -18.01
C SER A 13 -6.06 25.17 -18.11
N SER A 14 -6.69 25.14 -19.29
CA SER A 14 -7.86 24.29 -19.55
C SER A 14 -7.54 22.79 -19.40
N LEU A 15 -6.34 22.37 -19.79
CA LEU A 15 -5.88 20.98 -19.69
C LEU A 15 -5.60 20.58 -18.23
N ILE A 16 -5.03 21.50 -17.43
CA ILE A 16 -4.86 21.32 -15.97
C ILE A 16 -6.21 21.29 -15.23
N PHE A 17 -7.22 22.04 -15.68
CA PHE A 17 -8.56 21.96 -15.11
C PHE A 17 -9.29 20.65 -15.49
N ALA A 18 -9.09 20.15 -16.70
CA ALA A 18 -9.69 18.89 -17.16
C ALA A 18 -9.11 17.64 -16.47
N SER A 19 -7.86 17.67 -16.01
CA SER A 19 -7.22 16.53 -15.33
C SER A 19 -7.94 16.11 -14.04
N ARG A 20 -8.63 17.05 -13.36
CA ARG A 20 -9.41 16.77 -12.14
C ARG A 20 -10.61 15.87 -12.41
N TRP A 21 -11.25 16.02 -13.58
CA TRP A 21 -12.35 15.16 -14.00
C TRP A 21 -11.90 13.74 -14.35
N LEU A 22 -10.64 13.57 -14.78
CA LEU A 22 -10.07 12.25 -15.04
C LEU A 22 -9.73 11.49 -13.74
N GLN A 23 -9.44 12.21 -12.65
CA GLN A 23 -9.10 11.61 -11.36
C GLN A 23 -10.33 11.06 -10.62
N LEU A 24 -11.49 11.68 -10.75
CA LEU A 24 -12.74 11.24 -10.12
C LEU A 24 -13.16 9.80 -10.48
N PRO A 25 -13.22 9.38 -11.76
CA PRO A 25 -13.55 8.00 -12.10
C PRO A 25 -12.48 6.99 -11.65
N LEU A 26 -11.21 7.40 -11.55
CA LEU A 26 -10.16 6.55 -11.01
C LEU A 26 -10.38 6.26 -9.52
N TYR A 27 -10.68 7.28 -8.70
CA TYR A 27 -10.99 7.06 -7.29
C TYR A 27 -12.26 6.23 -7.09
N LEU A 28 -13.29 6.46 -7.93
CA LEU A 28 -14.49 5.62 -7.92
C LEU A 28 -14.15 4.14 -8.23
N GLY A 29 -13.29 3.91 -9.22
CA GLY A 29 -12.78 2.57 -9.54
C GLY A 29 -12.02 1.93 -8.39
N LEU A 30 -11.18 2.68 -7.67
CA LEU A 30 -10.46 2.19 -6.49
C LEU A 30 -11.40 1.84 -5.33
N ILE A 31 -12.49 2.60 -5.13
CA ILE A 31 -13.52 2.28 -4.13
C ILE A 31 -14.26 0.99 -4.48
N VAL A 32 -14.61 0.80 -5.76
CA VAL A 32 -15.23 -0.46 -6.22
C VAL A 32 -14.27 -1.63 -6.03
N ALA A 33 -12.99 -1.47 -6.39
CA ALA A 33 -11.96 -2.49 -6.17
C ALA A 33 -11.82 -2.85 -4.68
N GLN A 34 -11.83 -1.85 -3.80
CA GLN A 34 -11.87 -2.06 -2.34
C GLN A 34 -13.08 -2.89 -1.92
N GLY A 35 -14.27 -2.61 -2.46
CA GLY A 35 -15.47 -3.40 -2.21
C GLY A 35 -15.34 -4.87 -2.63
N VAL A 36 -14.69 -5.14 -3.76
CA VAL A 36 -14.38 -6.51 -4.20
C VAL A 36 -13.45 -7.22 -3.22
N TYR A 37 -12.42 -6.54 -2.72
CA TYR A 37 -11.52 -7.10 -1.69
C TYR A 37 -12.24 -7.41 -0.38
N VAL A 38 -13.15 -6.54 0.07
CA VAL A 38 -13.98 -6.80 1.27
C VAL A 38 -14.86 -8.04 1.06
N PHE A 39 -15.46 -8.18 -0.12
CA PHE A 39 -16.24 -9.37 -0.45
C PHE A 39 -15.37 -10.65 -0.46
N LEU A 40 -14.18 -10.59 -1.07
CA LEU A 40 -13.22 -11.70 -1.08
C LEU A 40 -12.81 -12.10 0.34
N PHE A 41 -12.51 -11.13 1.20
CA PHE A 41 -12.20 -11.37 2.61
C PHE A 41 -13.35 -12.10 3.31
N GLY A 42 -14.59 -11.65 3.12
CA GLY A 42 -15.77 -12.30 3.69
C GLY A 42 -15.93 -13.76 3.22
N LYS A 43 -15.71 -14.02 1.92
CA LYS A 43 -15.76 -15.37 1.35
C LYS A 43 -14.68 -16.30 1.94
N GLU A 44 -13.43 -15.85 2.00
CA GLU A 44 -12.32 -16.63 2.55
C GLU A 44 -12.51 -16.88 4.06
N LEU A 45 -13.02 -15.89 4.80
CA LEU A 45 -13.34 -16.04 6.22
C LEU A 45 -14.47 -17.04 6.43
N TRP A 46 -15.52 -16.99 5.61
CA TRP A 46 -16.60 -17.96 5.65
C TRP A 46 -16.10 -19.39 5.39
N HIS A 47 -15.25 -19.56 4.37
CA HIS A 47 -14.62 -20.84 4.06
C HIS A 47 -13.78 -21.36 5.24
N LEU A 48 -12.98 -20.49 5.87
CA LEU A 48 -12.20 -20.85 7.05
C LEU A 48 -13.10 -21.32 8.20
N ILE A 49 -14.15 -20.58 8.53
CA ILE A 49 -15.01 -20.90 9.68
C ILE A 49 -15.77 -22.21 9.46
N HIS A 50 -16.31 -22.44 8.27
CA HIS A 50 -17.16 -23.60 8.00
C HIS A 50 -16.36 -24.90 7.80
N ASP A 51 -15.22 -24.81 7.10
CA ASP A 51 -14.46 -25.98 6.70
C ASP A 51 -13.29 -26.29 7.65
N ALA A 52 -12.99 -25.40 8.62
CA ALA A 52 -11.94 -25.59 9.64
C ALA A 52 -11.93 -26.96 10.34
N PRO A 53 -13.07 -27.57 10.72
CA PRO A 53 -13.07 -28.87 11.39
C PRO A 53 -12.50 -30.02 10.53
N GLY A 54 -12.48 -29.86 9.20
CA GLY A 54 -11.95 -30.83 8.26
C GLY A 54 -10.57 -30.46 7.67
N MET A 55 -10.02 -29.29 8.01
CA MET A 55 -8.75 -28.82 7.47
C MET A 55 -7.56 -29.21 8.34
N GLY A 56 -6.42 -29.50 7.71
CA GLY A 56 -5.15 -29.64 8.39
C GLY A 56 -4.58 -28.28 8.84
N GLU A 57 -3.68 -28.31 9.83
CA GLU A 57 -3.05 -27.12 10.44
C GLU A 57 -2.35 -26.20 9.41
N GLN A 58 -1.65 -26.79 8.43
CA GLN A 58 -1.01 -26.04 7.35
C GLN A 58 -2.01 -25.30 6.46
N GLN A 59 -3.18 -25.88 6.20
CA GLN A 59 -4.17 -25.31 5.29
C GLN A 59 -4.88 -24.12 5.95
N ILE A 60 -5.18 -24.26 7.25
CA ILE A 60 -5.66 -23.16 8.10
C ILE A 60 -4.65 -22.00 8.10
N MET A 61 -3.37 -22.28 8.33
CA MET A 61 -2.31 -21.26 8.32
C MET A 61 -2.23 -20.52 6.98
N LEU A 62 -2.32 -21.22 5.85
CA LEU A 62 -2.27 -20.62 4.51
C LEU A 62 -3.48 -19.74 4.21
N ILE A 63 -4.68 -20.13 4.64
CA ILE A 63 -5.90 -19.31 4.51
C ILE A 63 -5.77 -18.05 5.37
N VAL A 64 -5.30 -18.16 6.61
CA VAL A 64 -5.04 -17.02 7.49
C VAL A 64 -4.01 -16.06 6.89
N LEU A 65 -2.91 -16.57 6.33
CA LEU A 65 -1.92 -15.74 5.62
C LEU A 65 -2.54 -15.02 4.40
N GLY A 66 -3.48 -15.65 3.69
CA GLY A 66 -4.23 -15.01 2.61
C GLY A 66 -5.17 -13.90 3.10
N LEU A 67 -5.88 -14.12 4.21
CA LEU A 67 -6.73 -13.11 4.83
C LEU A 67 -5.93 -11.88 5.29
N ILE A 68 -4.75 -12.09 5.87
CA ILE A 68 -3.83 -11.00 6.27
C ILE A 68 -3.41 -10.18 5.03
N ASP A 69 -3.11 -10.82 3.91
CA ASP A 69 -2.70 -10.16 2.66
C ASP A 69 -3.79 -9.20 2.14
N VAL A 70 -5.04 -9.67 2.09
CA VAL A 70 -6.19 -8.87 1.65
C VAL A 70 -6.40 -7.63 2.52
N VAL A 71 -6.29 -7.77 3.85
CA VAL A 71 -6.45 -6.64 4.80
C VAL A 71 -5.37 -5.59 4.59
N MET A 72 -4.15 -6.02 4.38
CA MET A 72 -3.01 -5.14 4.22
C MET A 72 -3.04 -4.37 2.89
N ILE A 73 -3.42 -5.02 1.79
CA ILE A 73 -3.69 -4.34 0.51
C ILE A 73 -4.84 -3.34 0.67
N SER A 74 -5.88 -3.72 1.39
CA SER A 74 -7.04 -2.85 1.67
C SER A 74 -6.66 -1.59 2.45
N ASN A 75 -5.74 -1.70 3.41
CA ASN A 75 -5.25 -0.55 4.17
C ASN A 75 -4.39 0.40 3.31
N LEU A 76 -3.57 -0.15 2.41
CA LEU A 76 -2.83 0.66 1.43
C LEU A 76 -3.77 1.38 0.46
N LEU A 77 -4.79 0.69 -0.06
CA LEU A 77 -5.76 1.28 -0.99
C LEU A 77 -6.48 2.46 -0.35
N VAL A 78 -6.93 2.33 0.90
CA VAL A 78 -7.56 3.45 1.64
C VAL A 78 -6.60 4.62 1.77
N MET A 79 -5.33 4.37 2.14
CA MET A 79 -4.31 5.41 2.23
C MET A 79 -4.08 6.14 0.89
N VAL A 80 -4.07 5.41 -0.23
CA VAL A 80 -3.90 5.97 -1.58
C VAL A 80 -5.14 6.75 -2.03
N ILE A 81 -6.34 6.26 -1.75
CA ILE A 81 -7.60 6.93 -2.08
C ILE A 81 -7.69 8.26 -1.32
N VAL A 82 -7.49 8.25 0.00
CA VAL A 82 -7.61 9.45 0.84
C VAL A 82 -6.50 10.45 0.50
N GLY A 83 -5.24 10.04 0.48
CA GLY A 83 -4.12 10.94 0.17
C GLY A 83 -4.17 11.48 -1.26
N GLY A 84 -4.63 10.67 -2.22
CA GLY A 84 -4.83 11.11 -3.60
C GLY A 84 -5.97 12.12 -3.73
N TYR A 85 -7.11 11.85 -3.09
CA TYR A 85 -8.26 12.75 -3.07
C TYR A 85 -7.90 14.11 -2.43
N GLU A 86 -7.17 14.08 -1.31
CA GLU A 86 -6.65 15.27 -0.62
C GLU A 86 -5.65 16.05 -1.49
N THR A 87 -4.79 15.38 -2.25
CA THR A 87 -3.75 16.07 -3.05
C THR A 87 -4.29 16.70 -4.33
N PHE A 88 -5.26 16.07 -5.01
CA PHE A 88 -5.64 16.43 -6.38
C PHE A 88 -7.08 16.93 -6.56
N VAL A 89 -8.02 16.45 -5.73
CA VAL A 89 -9.43 16.85 -5.82
C VAL A 89 -9.72 17.99 -4.85
N SER A 90 -9.34 17.83 -3.58
CA SER A 90 -9.38 18.91 -2.59
C SER A 90 -8.15 19.81 -2.77
N ARG A 91 -8.26 20.92 -3.49
CA ARG A 91 -7.25 21.97 -3.26
C ARG A 91 -7.49 22.48 -1.84
N LEU A 92 -6.45 22.43 -1.00
CA LEU A 92 -6.36 23.20 0.25
C LEU A 92 -6.94 24.61 0.02
N ASN A 93 -8.18 24.79 0.47
CA ASN A 93 -8.80 26.09 0.67
C ASN A 93 -9.73 26.00 1.88
N LEU A 94 -9.14 25.63 3.02
CA LEU A 94 -9.73 25.88 4.33
C LEU A 94 -9.35 27.29 4.75
N ASP A 95 -9.88 28.28 4.03
CA ASP A 95 -10.02 29.60 4.60
C ASP A 95 -11.09 29.47 5.70
N ASP A 96 -10.64 29.53 6.95
CA ASP A 96 -11.40 30.04 8.10
C ASP A 96 -12.68 29.29 8.51
N HIS A 97 -12.56 28.02 8.92
CA HIS A 97 -13.60 27.36 9.74
C HIS A 97 -13.06 26.82 11.07
N PRO A 98 -13.72 27.12 12.21
CA PRO A 98 -13.27 26.79 13.57
C PRO A 98 -13.38 25.30 13.95
N ASP A 99 -14.02 24.48 13.13
CA ASP A 99 -14.17 23.03 13.34
C ASP A 99 -13.29 22.21 12.37
N GLN A 100 -12.02 22.61 12.22
CA GLN A 100 -11.01 21.79 11.54
C GLN A 100 -10.50 20.71 12.49
N PRO A 101 -10.52 19.43 12.11
CA PRO A 101 -10.00 18.39 12.99
C PRO A 101 -8.46 18.35 12.91
N GLU A 102 -7.80 18.29 14.07
CA GLU A 102 -6.36 18.49 14.30
C GLU A 102 -5.42 17.58 13.49
N TRP A 103 -5.95 16.53 12.84
CA TRP A 103 -5.19 15.59 12.03
C TRP A 103 -4.81 16.08 10.62
N LEU A 104 -5.41 17.17 10.10
CA LEU A 104 -5.20 17.63 8.70
C LEU A 104 -4.10 18.70 8.56
N SER A 105 -3.79 19.45 9.62
CA SER A 105 -2.72 20.46 9.58
C SER A 105 -1.32 19.90 9.87
N HIS A 106 -1.23 18.66 10.39
CA HIS A 106 0.03 17.97 10.67
C HIS A 106 0.13 16.60 9.97
N VAL A 107 -0.40 16.48 8.74
CA VAL A 107 0.03 15.38 7.86
C VAL A 107 1.41 15.73 7.31
N ASN A 108 2.43 15.60 8.16
CA ASN A 108 3.83 15.80 7.75
C ASN A 108 4.12 14.83 6.60
N ALA A 109 4.46 15.35 5.43
CA ALA A 109 4.76 14.57 4.24
C ALA A 109 5.80 13.46 4.51
N SER A 110 6.67 13.65 5.50
CA SER A 110 7.60 12.64 6.00
C SER A 110 6.92 11.47 6.72
N VAL A 111 5.94 11.73 7.59
CA VAL A 111 5.16 10.70 8.29
C VAL A 111 4.31 9.89 7.29
N LEU A 112 3.77 10.54 6.25
CA LEU A 112 3.02 9.87 5.19
C LEU A 112 3.92 8.93 4.37
N LYS A 113 5.13 9.38 4.01
CA LYS A 113 6.12 8.56 3.29
C LYS A 113 6.58 7.34 4.11
N VAL A 114 6.84 7.53 5.40
CA VAL A 114 7.25 6.43 6.29
C VAL A 114 6.12 5.41 6.47
N LYS A 115 4.87 5.86 6.66
CA LYS A 115 3.71 4.96 6.76
C LYS A 115 3.48 4.14 5.49
N LEU A 116 3.65 4.77 4.32
CA LEU A 116 3.54 4.08 3.03
C LEU A 116 4.65 3.02 2.87
N ALA A 117 5.90 3.37 3.18
CA ALA A 117 7.04 2.46 3.07
C ALA A 117 6.90 1.25 4.01
N MET A 118 6.48 1.47 5.25
CA MET A 118 6.24 0.39 6.22
C MET A 118 5.13 -0.55 5.77
N ALA A 119 4.05 -0.01 5.20
CA ALA A 119 2.97 -0.83 4.68
C ALA A 119 3.40 -1.66 3.46
N ILE A 120 4.18 -1.10 2.52
CA ILE A 120 4.74 -1.85 1.37
C ILE A 120 5.70 -2.96 1.82
N ILE A 121 6.55 -2.71 2.82
CA ILE A 121 7.42 -3.74 3.40
C ILE A 121 6.60 -4.86 3.99
N GLY A 122 5.59 -4.54 4.81
CA GLY A 122 4.67 -5.53 5.37
C GLY A 122 4.05 -6.42 4.29
N ILE A 123 3.66 -5.83 3.16
CA ILE A 123 3.07 -6.56 2.02
C ILE A 123 4.03 -7.58 1.47
N SER A 124 5.22 -7.10 1.16
CA SER A 124 6.26 -7.93 0.58
C SER A 124 6.71 -9.05 1.54
N SER A 125 6.73 -8.82 2.87
CA SER A 125 7.09 -9.84 3.88
C SER A 125 6.08 -10.98 3.95
N ILE A 126 4.79 -10.68 3.99
CA ILE A 126 3.73 -11.71 4.09
C ILE A 126 3.70 -12.56 2.82
N HIS A 127 3.87 -11.93 1.66
CA HIS A 127 3.95 -12.65 0.38
C HIS A 127 5.17 -13.58 0.33
N LEU A 128 6.33 -13.13 0.85
CA LEU A 128 7.52 -13.98 0.96
C LEU A 128 7.34 -15.15 1.91
N LEU A 129 6.72 -14.92 3.06
CA LEU A 129 6.47 -15.97 4.04
C LEU A 129 5.55 -17.06 3.46
N LYS A 130 4.49 -16.67 2.75
CA LYS A 130 3.61 -17.60 2.04
C LYS A 130 4.37 -18.41 0.98
N THR A 131 5.19 -17.73 0.16
CA THR A 131 6.03 -18.37 -0.86
C THR A 131 7.07 -19.33 -0.27
N PHE A 132 7.68 -18.98 0.85
CA PHE A 132 8.71 -19.78 1.52
C PHE A 132 8.13 -21.04 2.16
N ILE A 133 6.99 -20.92 2.87
CA ILE A 133 6.27 -22.06 3.42
C ILE A 133 5.83 -23.00 2.29
N ALA A 134 5.30 -22.45 1.20
CA ALA A 134 4.93 -23.24 0.03
C ALA A 134 6.14 -23.96 -0.59
N ALA A 135 7.25 -23.27 -0.82
CA ALA A 135 8.47 -23.88 -1.38
C ALA A 135 9.06 -24.97 -0.46
N GLY A 136 9.04 -24.76 0.86
CA GLY A 136 9.53 -25.74 1.85
C GLY A 136 8.72 -27.05 1.87
N THR A 137 7.44 -27.00 1.53
CA THR A 137 6.59 -28.21 1.43
C THR A 137 6.76 -29.00 0.13
N LEU A 138 7.45 -28.45 -0.88
CA LEU A 138 7.52 -28.99 -2.24
C LEU A 138 8.91 -29.54 -2.61
N GLY A 139 9.78 -29.76 -1.62
CA GLY A 139 11.18 -30.18 -1.80
C GLY A 139 11.35 -31.52 -2.53
N GLY A 140 11.33 -31.48 -3.87
CA GLY A 140 11.55 -32.63 -4.74
C GLY A 140 10.53 -32.83 -5.88
N LEU A 141 9.52 -31.96 -6.01
CA LEU A 141 8.51 -32.11 -7.06
C LEU A 141 8.97 -31.53 -8.41
N PRO A 142 8.64 -32.17 -9.54
CA PRO A 142 8.96 -31.67 -10.88
C PRO A 142 8.19 -30.38 -11.20
N PHE A 143 8.65 -29.62 -12.22
CA PHE A 143 7.93 -28.45 -12.72
C PHE A 143 6.58 -28.84 -13.33
N CYS A 144 5.52 -28.07 -13.05
CA CYS A 144 4.23 -28.31 -13.68
C CYS A 144 4.27 -27.94 -15.18
N PRO A 145 3.75 -28.80 -16.07
CA PRO A 145 3.49 -28.40 -17.45
C PRO A 145 2.42 -27.29 -17.50
N PRO A 146 2.42 -26.42 -18.52
CA PRO A 146 1.65 -25.17 -18.55
C PRO A 146 0.14 -25.36 -18.32
N GLU A 147 -0.45 -26.47 -18.75
CA GLU A 147 -1.87 -26.78 -18.48
C GLU A 147 -2.22 -26.97 -17.00
N LEU A 148 -1.25 -27.30 -16.15
CA LEU A 148 -1.47 -27.65 -14.74
C LEU A 148 -0.96 -26.59 -13.75
N VAL A 149 -0.23 -25.58 -14.24
CA VAL A 149 0.35 -24.50 -13.41
C VAL A 149 -0.72 -23.74 -12.63
N ALA A 150 -1.83 -23.38 -13.27
CA ALA A 150 -2.90 -22.60 -12.63
C ALA A 150 -3.55 -23.35 -11.46
N ASN A 151 -3.79 -24.66 -11.63
CA ASN A 151 -4.41 -25.50 -10.61
C ASN A 151 -3.45 -25.79 -9.45
N ALA A 152 -2.16 -26.00 -9.74
CA ALA A 152 -1.13 -26.21 -8.72
C ALA A 152 -0.85 -24.95 -7.89
N ALA A 153 -0.86 -23.76 -8.52
CA ALA A 153 -0.69 -22.50 -7.82
C ALA A 153 -1.87 -22.16 -6.89
N ALA A 154 -3.08 -22.58 -7.24
CA ALA A 154 -4.28 -22.37 -6.43
C ALA A 154 -4.41 -23.35 -5.25
N ASN A 155 -3.86 -24.57 -5.35
CA ASN A 155 -4.03 -25.65 -4.36
C ASN A 155 -2.69 -26.01 -3.67
N ILE A 156 -2.13 -25.02 -2.98
CA ILE A 156 -0.85 -25.15 -2.26
C ILE A 156 -0.97 -26.23 -1.17
N GLY A 157 -0.09 -27.24 -1.22
CA GLY A 157 -0.05 -28.36 -0.25
C GLY A 157 -0.66 -29.69 -0.73
N GLN A 158 -1.38 -29.70 -1.86
CA GLN A 158 -1.89 -30.94 -2.50
C GLN A 158 -1.31 -31.17 -3.92
N ALA A 159 -0.43 -30.28 -4.38
CA ALA A 159 0.12 -30.29 -5.73
C ALA A 159 1.18 -31.39 -5.92
N ARG A 160 1.12 -32.11 -7.05
CA ARG A 160 2.11 -33.14 -7.47
C ARG A 160 3.32 -32.58 -8.25
N CYS A 161 3.33 -31.28 -8.47
CA CYS A 161 4.35 -30.54 -9.21
C CYS A 161 4.42 -29.11 -8.65
N THR A 162 5.54 -28.42 -8.82
CA THR A 162 5.72 -27.06 -8.34
C THR A 162 5.72 -26.05 -9.50
N ALA A 163 5.07 -24.91 -9.30
CA ALA A 163 5.20 -23.72 -10.15
C ALA A 163 6.20 -22.70 -9.58
N LEU A 164 6.69 -22.95 -8.35
CA LEU A 164 7.63 -22.08 -7.65
C LEU A 164 9.04 -22.38 -8.12
N THR A 165 9.69 -21.39 -8.72
CA THR A 165 11.08 -21.49 -9.17
C THR A 165 12.00 -20.96 -8.07
N GLN A 166 13.11 -21.65 -7.81
CA GLN A 166 14.14 -21.15 -6.88
C GLN A 166 14.58 -19.72 -7.25
N GLN A 167 14.67 -19.44 -8.56
CA GLN A 167 14.99 -18.12 -9.08
C GLN A 167 13.92 -17.07 -8.72
N GLY A 168 12.63 -17.42 -8.80
CA GLY A 168 11.52 -16.53 -8.42
C GLY A 168 11.54 -16.18 -6.94
N VAL A 169 11.74 -17.19 -6.07
CA VAL A 169 11.86 -16.98 -4.63
C VAL A 169 13.10 -16.12 -4.29
N LEU A 170 14.22 -16.36 -4.98
CA LEU A 170 15.45 -15.57 -4.81
C LEU A 170 15.24 -14.10 -5.21
N TRP A 171 14.65 -13.83 -6.38
CA TRP A 171 14.35 -12.45 -6.80
C TRP A 171 13.35 -11.76 -5.89
N GLN A 172 12.32 -12.46 -5.42
CA GLN A 172 11.36 -11.92 -4.46
C GLN A 172 12.05 -11.55 -3.14
N THR A 173 13.01 -12.37 -2.67
CA THR A 173 13.81 -12.10 -1.47
C THR A 173 14.71 -10.89 -1.66
N ILE A 174 15.40 -10.79 -2.81
CA ILE A 174 16.24 -9.63 -3.14
C ILE A 174 15.42 -8.34 -3.17
N ILE A 175 14.27 -8.34 -3.85
CA ILE A 175 13.38 -7.17 -3.92
C ILE A 175 12.92 -6.75 -2.53
N HIS A 176 12.59 -7.72 -1.66
CA HIS A 176 12.17 -7.42 -0.29
C HIS A 176 13.28 -6.77 0.54
N VAL A 177 14.51 -7.28 0.46
CA VAL A 177 15.68 -6.67 1.11
C VAL A 177 15.90 -5.25 0.59
N VAL A 178 15.75 -5.02 -0.71
CA VAL A 178 15.84 -3.68 -1.31
C VAL A 178 14.76 -2.75 -0.74
N PHE A 179 13.51 -3.22 -0.56
CA PHE A 179 12.46 -2.39 0.07
C PHE A 179 12.77 -2.04 1.52
N ILE A 180 13.29 -2.99 2.31
CA ILE A 180 13.70 -2.73 3.70
C ILE A 180 14.80 -1.67 3.74
N LEU A 181 15.86 -1.84 2.92
CA LEU A 181 16.95 -0.87 2.82
C LEU A 181 16.45 0.51 2.37
N SER A 182 15.49 0.54 1.44
CA SER A 182 14.88 1.79 0.97
C SER A 182 14.11 2.51 2.08
N ALA A 183 13.34 1.81 2.91
CA ALA A 183 12.63 2.45 4.03
C ALA A 183 13.58 2.95 5.12
N ILE A 184 14.65 2.21 5.40
CA ILE A 184 15.72 2.67 6.30
C ILE A 184 16.36 3.95 5.73
N GLY A 185 16.62 3.99 4.42
CA GLY A 185 17.14 5.18 3.75
C GLY A 185 16.20 6.39 3.85
N ILE A 186 14.89 6.19 3.69
CA ILE A 186 13.88 7.24 3.86
C ILE A 186 13.85 7.74 5.31
N ALA A 187 13.87 6.83 6.30
CA ALA A 187 13.91 7.23 7.71
C ALA A 187 15.21 7.95 8.09
N TRP A 188 16.34 7.53 7.53
CA TRP A 188 17.64 8.15 7.76
C TRP A 188 17.73 9.55 7.14
N THR A 189 17.31 9.71 5.89
CA THR A 189 17.26 11.02 5.21
C THR A 189 16.33 11.99 5.94
N ASP A 190 15.17 11.53 6.39
CA ASP A 190 14.25 12.35 7.17
C ASP A 190 14.82 12.78 8.52
N ARG A 191 15.55 11.88 9.22
CA ARG A 191 16.28 12.22 10.45
C ARG A 191 17.36 13.28 10.22
N ILE A 192 18.08 13.22 9.10
CA ILE A 192 19.11 14.23 8.76
C ILE A 192 18.47 15.57 8.46
N MET A 193 17.38 15.57 7.68
CA MET A 193 16.68 16.81 7.28
C MET A 193 16.00 17.50 8.47
N ASN A 194 15.45 16.73 9.41
CA ASN A 194 14.74 17.27 10.57
C ASN A 194 15.65 17.45 11.81
N GLY A 195 16.88 16.96 11.78
CA GLY A 195 17.86 17.06 12.88
C GLY A 195 18.61 18.39 12.99
N ALA A 196 18.33 19.35 12.11
CA ALA A 196 19.00 20.65 12.07
C ALA A 196 18.12 21.78 12.65
N HIS A 197 17.71 21.67 13.91
CA HIS A 197 17.28 22.83 14.69
C HIS A 197 18.23 23.00 15.88
N PRO A 198 19.24 23.88 15.79
CA PRO A 198 20.01 24.28 16.95
C PRO A 198 19.07 25.03 17.90
N THR A 199 18.99 24.56 19.15
CA THR A 199 18.33 25.25 20.25
C THR A 199 19.10 26.54 20.57
N ALA A 200 18.86 27.59 19.80
CA ALA A 200 19.38 28.93 20.04
C ALA A 200 18.41 29.72 20.93
N ARG A 201 18.22 29.31 22.19
CA ARG A 201 17.52 30.12 23.20
C ARG A 201 17.76 29.66 24.64
N GLU A 202 19.03 29.55 25.06
CA GLU A 202 19.36 29.44 26.50
C GLU A 202 20.40 30.47 26.97
N ASP A 203 20.83 31.41 26.12
CA ASP A 203 21.80 32.47 26.49
C ASP A 203 21.16 33.81 26.89
N ARG A 204 19.82 33.90 27.03
CA ARG A 204 19.14 35.18 27.32
C ARG A 204 18.50 35.29 28.72
N LEU A 205 18.86 34.40 29.64
CA LEU A 205 18.41 34.42 31.04
C LEU A 205 19.56 34.51 32.06
N ALA A 206 20.81 34.62 31.61
CA ALA A 206 21.98 34.80 32.48
C ALA A 206 22.48 36.27 32.55
N GLU A 207 21.68 37.23 32.07
CA GLU A 207 21.95 38.68 32.20
C GLU A 207 21.02 39.36 33.24
N HIS A 208 20.69 38.66 34.32
CA HIS A 208 20.09 39.26 35.52
C HIS A 208 20.94 38.98 36.75
#